data_AF-A0A6J4QVT0-F1
#
_entry.id   AF-A0A6J4QVT0-F1
#
_cell.length_a   1.000
_cell.length_b   1.000
_cell.length_c   1.000
_cell.angle_alpha   90.00
_cell.angle_beta   90.00
_cell.angle_gamma   90.00
#
_symmetry.space_group_name_H-M   'P 1'
#
loop_
_entity.id
_entity.type
_entity.pdbx_description
1 polymer ?
#
loop_
_entity_poly.entity_id
_entity_poly.type
_entity_poly.pdbx_seq_one_letter_code
_entity_poly.pdbx_strand_id
1 'polypeptide(L)'
;MSCELCGGGDMWIKTCLTTEGSRLLVCDPCYEEHSSILVIVPGDRVVMARCDYCWCYGNPREFVEVSPGGRKNAYSGTCAACASEEGS
;
A
#
# COMPACT_ATOMS: atom_id res chain seq x y z
N MET A 1 -2.14 13.41 -2.95
CA MET A 1 -0.66 13.33 -2.93
C MET A 1 -0.18 13.25 -4.35
N SER A 2 1.01 13.78 -4.62
CA SER A 2 1.66 13.72 -5.92
C SER A 2 2.60 12.52 -6.03
N CYS A 3 2.58 11.87 -7.18
CA CYS A 3 3.59 10.92 -7.62
C CYS A 3 4.90 11.67 -7.82
N GLU A 4 5.98 11.17 -7.23
CA GLU A 4 7.32 11.76 -7.32
C GLU A 4 8.00 11.50 -8.67
N LEU A 5 7.43 10.63 -9.52
CA LEU A 5 7.93 10.36 -10.86
C LEU A 5 7.28 11.24 -11.94
N CYS A 6 5.96 11.40 -11.92
CA CYS A 6 5.24 12.14 -12.96
C CYS A 6 4.63 13.46 -12.50
N GLY A 7 4.68 13.79 -11.20
CA GLY A 7 4.05 14.97 -10.62
C GLY A 7 2.52 14.95 -10.57
N GLY A 8 1.87 13.97 -11.23
CA GLY A 8 0.42 13.75 -11.17
C GLY A 8 -0.04 13.23 -9.81
N GLY A 9 -1.35 13.05 -9.63
CA GLY A 9 -1.91 12.47 -8.41
C GLY A 9 -2.95 11.42 -8.75
N ASP A 10 -2.88 10.28 -8.08
CA ASP A 10 -3.93 9.27 -8.07
C ASP A 10 -4.49 9.19 -6.64
N MET A 11 -5.73 8.69 -6.50
CA MET A 11 -6.21 8.22 -5.20
C MET A 11 -5.37 7.03 -4.69
N TRP A 12 -4.68 6.33 -5.59
CA TRP A 12 -3.83 5.16 -5.31
C TRP A 12 -2.34 5.50 -5.46
N ILE A 13 -1.78 6.19 -4.48
CA ILE A 13 -0.34 6.40 -4.38
C ILE A 13 0.28 5.30 -3.51
N LYS A 14 1.28 4.60 -4.06
CA LYS A 14 2.08 3.56 -3.40
C LYS A 14 3.33 4.17 -2.80
N THR A 15 3.77 3.68 -1.65
CA THR A 15 5.15 3.92 -1.19
C THR A 15 6.03 2.79 -1.72
N CYS A 16 7.04 3.14 -2.50
CA CYS A 16 7.97 2.21 -3.13
C CYS A 16 9.38 2.44 -2.60
N LEU A 17 10.17 1.36 -2.52
CA LEU A 17 11.60 1.38 -2.26
C LEU A 17 12.33 1.17 -3.58
N THR A 18 13.29 2.04 -3.89
CA THR A 18 14.19 1.87 -5.03
C THR A 18 15.28 0.84 -4.70
N THR A 19 15.99 0.36 -5.73
CA THR A 19 17.19 -0.49 -5.57
C THR A 19 18.30 0.17 -4.75
N GLU A 20 18.32 1.50 -4.70
CA GLU A 20 19.26 2.31 -3.91
C GLU A 20 18.79 2.54 -2.46
N GLY A 21 17.60 2.05 -2.09
CA GLY A 21 17.04 2.18 -0.75
C GLY A 21 16.26 3.48 -0.50
N SER A 22 16.04 4.30 -1.52
CA SER A 22 15.25 5.52 -1.42
C SER A 22 13.75 5.21 -1.44
N ARG A 23 12.96 5.93 -0.63
CA ARG A 23 11.50 5.80 -0.61
C ARG A 23 10.85 6.84 -1.51
N LEU A 24 9.91 6.41 -2.35
CA LEU A 24 9.18 7.25 -3.29
C LEU A 24 7.67 7.00 -3.21
N LEU A 25 6.88 8.05 -3.40
CA LEU A 25 5.44 8.01 -3.64
C LEU A 25 5.17 7.87 -5.13
N VAL A 26 4.54 6.77 -5.55
CA VAL A 26 4.40 6.39 -6.95
C VAL A 26 2.95 6.04 -7.27
N CYS A 27 2.37 6.62 -8.32
CA CYS A 27 1.03 6.26 -8.80
C CYS A 27 1.04 4.93 -9.57
N ASP A 28 -0.13 4.32 -9.76
CA ASP A 28 -0.29 3.04 -10.46
C ASP A 28 0.43 3.00 -11.83
N PRO A 29 0.22 3.96 -12.75
CA PRO A 29 0.87 3.91 -14.07
C PRO A 29 2.40 3.90 -13.99
N CYS A 30 2.96 4.76 -13.13
CA CYS A 30 4.42 4.82 -12.94
C CYS A 30 4.95 3.56 -12.23
N TYR A 31 4.17 2.95 -11.34
CA TYR A 31 4.56 1.69 -10.75
C TYR A 31 4.57 0.56 -11.77
N GLU A 32 3.57 0.46 -12.64
CA GLU A 32 3.53 -0.56 -13.70
C GLU A 32 4.76 -0.47 -14.61
N GLU A 33 5.13 0.74 -15.03
CA GLU A 33 6.31 1.00 -15.86
C GLU A 33 7.63 0.64 -15.17
N HIS A 34 7.75 0.87 -13.86
CA HIS A 34 8.99 0.68 -13.10
C HIS A 34 8.94 -0.51 -12.12
N SER A 35 7.99 -1.43 -12.30
CA SER A 35 7.73 -2.54 -11.37
C SER A 35 8.90 -3.50 -11.18
N SER A 36 9.85 -3.55 -12.12
CA SER A 36 11.05 -4.37 -12.03
C SER A 36 12.12 -3.81 -11.08
N ILE A 37 12.07 -2.52 -10.76
CA ILE A 37 13.06 -1.82 -9.92
C ILE A 37 12.46 -1.16 -8.68
N LEU A 38 11.13 -1.21 -8.54
CA LEU A 38 10.39 -0.67 -7.41
C LEU A 38 9.76 -1.80 -6.60
N VAL A 39 10.04 -1.82 -5.30
CA VAL A 39 9.39 -2.73 -4.37
C VAL A 39 8.37 -1.93 -3.57
N ILE A 40 7.09 -2.32 -3.62
CA ILE A 40 6.09 -1.71 -2.74
C ILE A 40 6.46 -2.07 -1.30
N VAL A 41 6.51 -1.07 -0.43
CA VAL A 41 6.80 -1.22 0.99
C VAL A 41 5.77 -0.47 1.82
N PRO A 42 5.51 -0.88 3.09
CA PRO A 42 4.68 -0.09 3.98
C PRO A 42 5.27 1.31 4.18
N GLY A 43 4.49 2.31 3.83
CA GLY A 43 4.82 3.71 3.94
C GLY A 43 4.25 4.33 5.22
N ASP A 44 4.95 5.35 5.70
CA ASP A 44 4.55 6.20 6.81
C ASP A 44 3.57 7.28 6.35
N ARG A 45 3.52 7.57 5.04
CA ARG A 45 2.68 8.64 4.50
C ARG A 45 1.43 8.15 3.78
N VAL A 46 1.51 7.15 2.90
CA VAL A 46 0.33 6.36 2.45
C VAL A 46 0.75 5.00 1.88
N VAL A 47 0.11 3.96 2.43
CA VAL A 47 -0.16 2.69 1.78
C VAL A 47 -1.55 2.26 2.21
N MET A 48 -2.36 1.78 1.27
CA MET A 48 -3.76 1.40 1.53
C MET A 48 -3.90 -0.12 1.46
N ALA A 49 -3.58 -0.78 2.57
CA ALA A 49 -3.99 -2.15 2.76
C ALA A 49 -5.52 -2.21 2.81
N ARG A 50 -6.14 -3.16 2.12
CA ARG A 50 -7.58 -3.40 2.20
C ARG A 50 -7.86 -4.45 3.27
N CYS A 51 -8.76 -4.13 4.21
CA CYS A 51 -9.28 -5.13 5.12
C CYS A 51 -10.13 -6.16 4.36
N ASP A 52 -9.87 -7.45 4.56
CA ASP A 52 -10.62 -8.52 3.90
C ASP A 52 -12.05 -8.69 4.44
N TYR A 53 -12.30 -8.17 5.65
CA TYR A 53 -13.58 -8.24 6.35
C TYR A 53 -14.44 -7.00 6.15
N CYS A 54 -13.95 -5.82 6.56
CA CYS A 54 -14.72 -4.57 6.49
C CYS A 54 -14.50 -3.78 5.20
N TRP A 55 -13.59 -4.23 4.31
CA TRP A 55 -13.26 -3.57 3.04
C TRP A 55 -12.71 -2.14 3.16
N CYS A 56 -12.53 -1.64 4.39
CA CYS A 56 -11.88 -0.38 4.67
C CYS A 56 -10.41 -0.43 4.27
N TYR A 57 -9.89 0.72 3.87
CA TYR A 57 -8.48 0.89 3.57
C TYR A 57 -7.79 1.58 4.73
N GLY A 58 -6.60 1.11 5.10
CA GLY A 58 -5.81 1.68 6.19
C GLY A 58 -4.31 1.45 5.97
N ASN A 59 -3.49 1.95 6.89
CA ASN A 59 -2.06 1.71 6.82
C ASN A 59 -1.80 0.21 7.08
N PRO A 60 -1.07 -0.53 6.22
CA PRO A 60 -0.74 -1.92 6.46
C PRO A 60 -0.01 -2.18 7.79
N ARG A 61 0.64 -1.18 8.39
CA ARG A 61 1.24 -1.29 9.73
C ARG A 61 0.20 -1.39 10.86
N GLU A 62 -1.04 -1.01 10.59
CA GLU A 62 -2.18 -1.09 11.50
C GLU A 62 -2.99 -2.38 11.31
N PHE A 63 -2.54 -3.25 10.39
CA PHE A 63 -3.15 -4.54 10.13
C PHE A 63 -2.43 -5.61 10.95
N VAL A 64 -3.19 -6.56 11.48
CA VAL A 64 -2.66 -7.68 12.28
C VAL A 64 -1.97 -8.69 11.38
N GLU A 65 -2.52 -8.89 10.20
CA GLU A 65 -1.94 -9.69 9.13
C GLU A 65 -1.96 -8.89 7.84
N VAL A 66 -0.87 -8.96 7.07
CA VAL A 66 -0.75 -8.27 5.79
C VAL A 66 -0.10 -9.18 4.75
N SER A 67 -0.76 -9.30 3.60
CA SER A 67 -0.27 -10.00 2.42
C SER A 67 -0.11 -9.04 1.25
N PRO A 68 1.00 -9.09 0.50
CA PRO A 68 1.15 -8.33 -0.74
C PRO A 68 0.33 -8.95 -1.88
N GLY A 69 0.08 -8.17 -2.94
CA GLY A 69 -0.51 -8.70 -4.19
C GLY A 69 -2.04 -8.73 -4.23
N GLY A 70 -2.72 -7.97 -3.38
CA GLY A 70 -4.16 -7.75 -3.44
C GLY A 70 -4.58 -6.92 -4.67
N ARG A 71 -5.82 -6.41 -4.66
CA ARG A 71 -6.36 -5.62 -5.78
C ARG A 71 -5.40 -4.47 -6.13
N LYS A 72 -5.02 -4.37 -7.41
CA LYS A 72 -4.06 -3.35 -7.89
C LYS A 72 -2.67 -3.43 -7.24
N ASN A 73 -2.25 -4.64 -6.85
CA ASN A 73 -1.03 -4.91 -6.10
C ASN A 73 -0.96 -4.16 -4.75
N ALA A 74 -2.10 -3.71 -4.23
CA ALA A 74 -2.17 -3.18 -2.88
C ALA A 74 -2.02 -4.32 -1.86
N TYR A 75 -1.61 -3.98 -0.65
CA TYR A 75 -1.65 -4.95 0.43
C TYR A 75 -3.10 -5.31 0.79
N SER A 76 -3.32 -6.49 1.34
CA SER A 76 -4.60 -6.89 1.92
C SER A 76 -4.37 -7.67 3.22
N GLY A 77 -5.39 -7.77 4.05
CA GLY A 77 -5.34 -8.57 5.27
C GLY A 77 -6.41 -8.14 6.28
N THR A 78 -6.16 -8.32 7.57
CA THR A 78 -7.15 -8.01 8.61
C THR A 78 -6.74 -6.77 9.41
N CYS A 79 -7.60 -5.75 9.45
CA CYS A 79 -7.35 -4.57 10.28
C CYS A 79 -7.52 -4.87 11.77
N ALA A 80 -6.85 -4.11 12.63
CA ALA A 80 -6.90 -4.30 14.08
C ALA A 80 -8.33 -4.27 14.66
N ALA A 81 -9.24 -3.47 14.08
CA ALA A 81 -10.63 -3.42 14.51
C ALA A 81 -11.35 -4.77 14.28
N CYS A 82 -11.29 -5.31 13.06
CA CYS A 82 -11.93 -6.59 12.74
C CYS A 82 -11.29 -7.76 13.48
N ALA A 83 -9.97 -7.74 13.67
CA ALA A 83 -9.27 -8.76 14.45
C ALA A 83 -9.68 -8.77 15.93
N SER A 84 -10.09 -7.62 16.49
CA SER A 84 -10.54 -7.51 17.88
C SER A 84 -11.99 -7.99 18.09
N GLU A 85 -12.80 -8.03 17.03
CA GLU A 85 -14.21 -8.48 17.09
C GLU A 85 -14.36 -10.00 16.97
N GLU A 86 -13.35 -10.74 16.50
CA GLU A 86 -13.36 -12.22 16.46
C GLU A 86 -13.09 -12.88 17.84
N GLY A 87 -12.99 -12.08 18.91
CA GLY A 87 -12.66 -12.53 20.28
C GLY A 87 -13.76 -12.41 21.34
N SER A 88 -15.06 -12.27 20.98
CA SER A 88 -16.18 -12.23 21.94
C SER A 88 -17.09 -13.44 21.89
#